data_AF-A0A935EXX6-F1
#
_entry.id   AF-A0A935EXX6-F1
#
_cell.length_a   1.000
_cell.length_b   1.000
_cell.length_c   1.000
_cell.angle_alpha   90.00
_cell.angle_beta   90.00
_cell.angle_gamma   90.00
#
_symmetry.space_group_name_H-M   'P 1'
#
loop_
_entity.id
_entity.type
_entity.pdbx_description
1 polymer ?
#
loop_
_entity_poly.entity_id
_entity_poly.type
_entity_poly.pdbx_seq_one_letter_code
_entity_poly.pdbx_strand_id
1 'polypeptide(L)'
;MIETRDNLTSFEIVPAGKLKVFLLEEDAHDGEPLFITILHLLRAEGIIGATVFKAEEGFGQRRIIHTNKLEIMSFNLPITIEATDAPEKIDAVAAKIASLLGSGLVEVSRSSMLRPLAKPNIHRKADKETPLMLTKGSARKLIIYVSDQCIWQNQPAYEAIIRFLHDHGCAGATMTKAVAGFGAGGQYHTAKLFQLRDNLPMRIEVIDTQHKIDAVLPSIYEMVSDGLIEVQDTEVIKYVSRRTSEKDPDLMTEASDRKSVEE
;
A
#
# COMPACT_ATOMS: atom_id res chain seq x y z
N MET A 1 -10.33 33.79 -30.22
CA MET A 1 -10.94 33.33 -28.96
C MET A 1 -10.59 31.86 -28.82
N ILE A 2 -9.69 31.53 -27.90
CA ILE A 2 -9.26 30.15 -27.64
C ILE A 2 -10.20 29.62 -26.56
N GLU A 3 -11.08 28.69 -26.92
CA GLU A 3 -11.91 27.97 -25.97
C GLU A 3 -11.01 27.12 -25.06
N THR A 4 -11.03 27.46 -23.78
CA THR A 4 -10.45 26.69 -22.69
C THR A 4 -11.30 25.43 -22.55
N ARG A 5 -10.81 24.29 -23.05
CA ARG A 5 -11.45 22.99 -22.82
C ARG A 5 -11.22 22.59 -21.37
N ASP A 6 -12.27 22.70 -20.56
CA ASP A 6 -12.29 22.21 -19.19
C ASP A 6 -11.99 20.70 -19.16
N ASN A 7 -10.89 20.35 -18.50
CA ASN A 7 -10.53 18.97 -18.16
C ASN A 7 -11.55 18.45 -17.13
N LEU A 8 -12.57 17.74 -17.59
CA LEU A 8 -13.48 17.01 -16.71
C LEU A 8 -12.75 15.78 -16.14
N THR A 9 -12.14 15.92 -14.96
CA THR A 9 -11.70 14.78 -14.16
C THR A 9 -12.92 13.94 -13.77
N SER A 10 -12.86 12.63 -14.03
CA SER A 10 -13.93 11.65 -13.71
C SER A 10 -14.05 11.34 -12.22
N PHE A 11 -13.29 12.04 -11.40
CA PHE A 11 -13.19 11.93 -9.96
C PHE A 11 -12.94 13.30 -9.33
N GLU A 12 -13.32 13.41 -8.07
CA GLU A 12 -12.90 14.50 -7.18
C GLU A 12 -11.85 13.98 -6.20
N ILE A 13 -10.90 14.85 -5.85
CA ILE A 13 -9.98 14.61 -4.74
C ILE A 13 -10.59 15.25 -3.51
N VAL A 14 -10.85 14.46 -2.47
CA VAL A 14 -11.46 14.94 -1.23
C VAL A 14 -10.51 14.71 -0.04
N PRO A 15 -10.51 15.61 0.96
CA PRO A 15 -9.75 15.40 2.19
C PRO A 15 -10.16 14.09 2.89
N ALA A 16 -9.18 13.38 3.43
CA ALA A 16 -9.36 12.13 4.15
C ALA A 16 -8.49 12.09 5.41
N GLY A 17 -8.94 11.32 6.40
CA GLY A 17 -8.12 10.84 7.49
C GLY A 17 -7.67 9.42 7.21
N LYS A 18 -6.43 9.09 7.58
CA LYS A 18 -5.95 7.71 7.65
C LYS A 18 -5.70 7.34 9.09
N LEU A 19 -6.25 6.21 9.48
CA LEU A 19 -6.00 5.53 10.75
C LEU A 19 -4.99 4.41 10.50
N LYS A 20 -3.98 4.32 11.36
CA LYS A 20 -3.13 3.14 11.48
C LYS A 20 -3.06 2.68 12.93
N VAL A 21 -3.44 1.44 13.19
CA VAL A 21 -3.40 0.83 14.52
C VAL A 21 -2.34 -0.25 14.54
N PHE A 22 -1.44 -0.20 15.53
CA PHE A 22 -0.42 -1.20 15.77
C PHE A 22 -0.74 -1.94 17.06
N LEU A 23 -0.83 -3.27 16.97
CA LEU A 23 -1.08 -4.18 18.08
C LEU A 23 -0.32 -5.50 17.84
N LEU A 24 -0.44 -6.45 18.76
CA LEU A 24 0.16 -7.78 18.65
C LEU A 24 -0.90 -8.85 18.36
N GLU A 25 -0.52 -9.95 17.70
CA GLU A 25 -1.44 -11.02 17.31
C GLU A 25 -2.22 -11.63 18.50
N GLU A 26 -1.58 -11.72 19.66
CA GLU A 26 -2.21 -12.27 20.88
C GLU A 26 -3.05 -11.25 21.66
N ASP A 27 -3.06 -9.97 21.27
CA ASP A 27 -3.89 -8.98 21.95
C ASP A 27 -5.38 -9.35 21.77
N ALA A 28 -6.13 -9.33 22.86
CA ALA A 28 -7.52 -9.79 22.89
C ALA A 28 -8.42 -8.84 23.71
N HIS A 29 -9.71 -8.80 23.36
CA HIS A 29 -10.75 -8.11 24.10
C HIS A 29 -11.94 -9.06 24.27
N ASP A 30 -12.37 -9.27 25.53
CA ASP A 30 -13.44 -10.21 25.88
C ASP A 30 -13.26 -11.64 25.32
N GLY A 31 -12.00 -12.10 25.23
CA GLY A 31 -11.64 -13.44 24.73
C GLY A 31 -11.57 -13.57 23.21
N GLU A 32 -11.89 -12.51 22.46
CA GLU A 32 -11.75 -12.45 21.00
C GLU A 32 -10.47 -11.71 20.59
N PRO A 33 -9.81 -12.09 19.48
CA PRO A 33 -8.65 -11.36 18.96
C PRO A 33 -8.98 -9.88 18.72
N LEU A 34 -8.16 -8.98 19.28
CA LEU A 34 -8.43 -7.56 19.33
C LEU A 34 -8.55 -6.93 17.93
N PHE A 35 -7.77 -7.41 16.95
CA PHE A 35 -7.90 -6.93 15.58
C PHE A 35 -9.27 -7.23 14.96
N ILE A 36 -9.90 -8.36 15.33
CA ILE A 36 -11.26 -8.70 14.88
C ILE A 36 -12.27 -7.76 15.52
N THR A 37 -12.14 -7.52 16.83
CA THR A 37 -12.98 -6.56 17.56
C THR A 37 -12.87 -5.16 16.96
N ILE A 38 -11.67 -4.70 16.61
CA ILE A 38 -11.45 -3.40 15.96
C ILE A 38 -12.09 -3.37 14.56
N LEU A 39 -11.98 -4.44 13.75
CA LEU A 39 -12.65 -4.51 12.45
C LEU A 39 -14.18 -4.42 12.58
N HIS A 40 -14.76 -5.11 13.56
CA HIS A 40 -16.19 -5.02 13.83
C HIS A 40 -16.60 -3.61 14.26
N LEU A 41 -15.80 -2.95 15.11
CA LEU A 41 -16.03 -1.56 15.52
C LEU A 41 -15.98 -0.62 14.31
N LEU A 42 -14.92 -0.67 13.49
CA LEU A 42 -14.78 0.17 12.30
C LEU A 42 -15.99 0.01 11.35
N ARG A 43 -16.46 -1.22 11.16
CA ARG A 43 -17.65 -1.50 10.36
C ARG A 43 -18.93 -0.94 11.01
N ALA A 44 -19.10 -1.10 12.31
CA ALA A 44 -20.27 -0.59 13.05
C ALA A 44 -20.34 0.95 13.01
N GLU A 45 -19.19 1.62 13.02
CA GLU A 45 -19.07 3.07 12.89
C GLU A 45 -19.22 3.56 11.43
N GLY A 46 -19.44 2.66 10.47
CA GLY A 46 -19.66 3.00 9.07
C GLY A 46 -18.41 3.54 8.38
N ILE A 47 -17.23 3.04 8.74
CA ILE A 47 -15.98 3.31 8.03
C ILE A 47 -16.01 2.62 6.66
N ILE A 48 -15.61 3.32 5.60
CA ILE A 48 -15.68 2.86 4.20
C ILE A 48 -14.91 1.54 3.98
N GLY A 49 -13.81 1.35 4.68
CA GLY A 49 -13.03 0.12 4.62
C GLY A 49 -11.87 0.09 5.58
N ALA A 50 -11.40 -1.12 5.87
CA ALA A 50 -10.22 -1.35 6.69
C ALA A 50 -9.45 -2.57 6.17
N THR A 51 -8.13 -2.52 6.27
CA THR A 51 -7.22 -3.59 5.83
C THR A 51 -6.29 -3.97 6.98
N VAL A 52 -6.08 -5.27 7.18
CA VAL A 52 -5.21 -5.81 8.22
C VAL A 52 -3.97 -6.46 7.60
N PHE A 53 -2.81 -6.07 8.09
CA PHE A 53 -1.52 -6.61 7.74
C PHE A 53 -0.92 -7.36 8.93
N LYS A 54 -0.31 -8.50 8.64
CA LYS A 54 0.55 -9.21 9.56
C LYS A 54 1.99 -8.91 9.18
N ALA A 55 2.77 -8.38 10.11
CA ALA A 55 4.18 -8.12 9.89
C ALA A 55 5.00 -9.39 10.15
N GLU A 56 6.13 -9.52 9.47
CA GLU A 56 7.10 -10.60 9.72
C GLU A 56 7.89 -10.34 11.01
N GLU A 57 8.13 -9.06 11.34
CA GLU A 57 8.86 -8.64 12.53
C GLU A 57 8.40 -7.27 13.05
N GLY A 58 8.58 -7.01 14.34
CA GLY A 58 8.44 -5.67 14.90
C GLY A 58 8.72 -5.62 16.40
N PHE A 59 8.79 -4.41 16.95
CA PHE A 59 8.96 -4.19 18.38
C PHE A 59 8.16 -2.97 18.83
N GLY A 60 7.63 -3.05 20.06
CA GLY A 60 6.92 -1.95 20.70
C GLY A 60 7.72 -1.29 21.81
N GLN A 61 7.03 -0.58 22.71
CA GLN A 61 7.65 0.13 23.84
C GLN A 61 8.49 -0.78 24.75
N ARG A 62 8.14 -2.06 24.86
CA ARG A 62 8.88 -3.06 25.66
C ARG A 62 10.19 -3.52 25.02
N ARG A 63 10.51 -3.07 23.79
CA ARG A 63 11.73 -3.41 23.03
C ARG A 63 11.95 -4.91 22.79
N ILE A 64 10.90 -5.72 22.91
CA ILE A 64 10.94 -7.14 22.56
C ILE A 64 10.72 -7.25 21.06
N ILE A 65 11.59 -8.01 20.39
CA ILE A 65 11.43 -8.34 18.97
C ILE A 65 10.44 -9.49 18.86
N HIS A 66 9.36 -9.24 18.14
CA HIS A 66 8.33 -10.19 17.80
C HIS A 66 8.56 -10.70 16.39
N THR A 67 8.71 -12.01 16.20
CA THR A 67 9.03 -12.64 14.90
C THR A 67 8.66 -14.12 14.89
N ASN A 68 8.45 -14.69 13.71
CA ASN A 68 8.30 -16.13 13.50
C ASN A 68 9.63 -16.86 13.32
N LYS A 69 10.77 -16.17 13.35
CA LYS A 69 12.09 -16.79 13.21
C LYS A 69 12.34 -17.76 14.37
N LEU A 70 12.63 -19.01 14.03
CA LEU A 70 12.80 -20.12 14.98
C LEU A 70 13.85 -19.84 16.08
N GLU A 71 14.86 -19.02 15.77
CA GLU A 71 15.94 -18.63 16.68
C GLU A 71 15.49 -17.62 17.76
N ILE A 72 14.35 -16.96 17.55
CA ILE A 72 13.77 -15.96 18.45
C ILE A 72 12.45 -16.53 18.96
N MET A 73 12.41 -16.91 20.24
CA MET A 73 11.27 -17.57 20.90
C MET A 73 10.04 -16.64 21.14
N SER A 74 9.83 -15.60 20.33
CA SER A 74 8.74 -14.62 20.49
C SER A 74 7.82 -14.61 19.28
N PHE A 75 6.90 -15.58 19.24
CA PHE A 75 5.98 -15.83 18.13
C PHE A 75 4.77 -14.86 18.05
N ASN A 76 4.75 -13.80 18.84
CA ASN A 76 3.60 -12.89 18.91
C ASN A 76 3.73 -11.74 17.90
N LEU A 77 3.39 -12.01 16.64
CA LEU A 77 3.70 -11.11 15.52
C LEU A 77 2.93 -9.77 15.57
N PRO A 78 3.54 -8.66 15.09
CA PRO A 78 2.82 -7.39 14.99
C PRO A 78 1.70 -7.45 13.95
N ILE A 79 0.57 -6.86 14.31
CA ILE A 79 -0.59 -6.64 13.45
C ILE A 79 -0.76 -5.14 13.23
N THR A 80 -0.97 -4.75 11.97
CA THR A 80 -1.30 -3.36 11.59
C THR A 80 -2.68 -3.31 10.96
N ILE A 81 -3.54 -2.41 11.41
CA ILE A 81 -4.85 -2.14 10.80
C ILE A 81 -4.81 -0.76 10.18
N GLU A 82 -5.05 -0.66 8.86
CA GLU A 82 -5.17 0.60 8.14
C GLU A 82 -6.63 0.86 7.74
N ALA A 83 -7.15 2.05 8.03
CA ALA A 83 -8.47 2.49 7.57
C ALA A 83 -8.41 3.94 7.05
N THR A 84 -9.28 4.30 6.12
CA THR A 84 -9.31 5.63 5.52
C THR A 84 -10.75 6.04 5.23
N ASP A 85 -11.13 7.23 5.68
CA ASP A 85 -12.47 7.80 5.52
C ASP A 85 -12.41 9.33 5.72
N ALA A 86 -13.57 9.99 5.79
CA ALA A 86 -13.71 11.37 6.21
C ALA A 86 -12.95 11.64 7.52
N PRO A 87 -12.18 12.73 7.61
CA PRO A 87 -11.28 12.94 8.74
C PRO A 87 -11.99 12.95 10.11
N GLU A 88 -13.20 13.48 10.18
CA GLU A 88 -13.98 13.58 11.42
C GLU A 88 -14.40 12.19 11.92
N LYS A 89 -14.74 11.27 11.02
CA LYS A 89 -15.06 9.88 11.37
C LYS A 89 -13.83 9.16 11.91
N ILE A 90 -12.68 9.38 11.27
CA ILE A 90 -11.41 8.79 11.68
C ILE A 90 -11.01 9.28 13.07
N ASP A 91 -11.08 10.60 13.31
CA ASP A 91 -10.79 11.18 14.62
C ASP A 91 -11.71 10.61 15.71
N ALA A 92 -13.00 10.42 15.42
CA ALA A 92 -13.97 9.85 16.35
C ALA A 92 -13.70 8.37 16.68
N VAL A 93 -13.42 7.53 15.66
CA VAL A 93 -13.18 6.10 15.88
C VAL A 93 -11.80 5.84 16.47
N ALA A 94 -10.80 6.68 16.17
CA ALA A 94 -9.46 6.59 16.75
C ALA A 94 -9.51 6.69 18.29
N ALA A 95 -10.32 7.60 18.83
CA ALA A 95 -10.50 7.73 20.28
C ALA A 95 -11.12 6.46 20.91
N LYS A 96 -12.12 5.86 20.25
CA LYS A 96 -12.75 4.60 20.69
C LYS A 96 -11.77 3.43 20.65
N ILE A 97 -10.95 3.33 19.61
CA ILE A 97 -9.93 2.28 19.49
C ILE A 97 -8.82 2.48 20.53
N ALA A 98 -8.38 3.72 20.76
CA ALA A 98 -7.39 4.02 21.77
C ALA A 98 -7.81 3.57 23.17
N SER A 99 -9.10 3.60 23.51
CA SER A 99 -9.59 3.09 24.80
C SER A 99 -9.69 1.56 24.86
N LEU A 100 -9.65 0.86 23.73
CA LEU A 100 -9.61 -0.61 23.68
C LEU A 100 -8.18 -1.15 23.78
N LEU A 101 -7.17 -0.35 23.45
CA LEU A 101 -5.77 -0.77 23.49
C LEU A 101 -5.25 -0.78 24.94
N GLY A 102 -4.82 -1.94 25.42
CA GLY A 102 -4.01 -2.04 26.66
C GLY A 102 -2.55 -1.62 26.42
N SER A 103 -2.01 -1.98 25.26
CA SER A 103 -0.71 -1.53 24.73
C SER A 103 -0.78 -1.50 23.21
N GLY A 104 -0.10 -0.54 22.58
CA GLY A 104 -0.13 -0.38 21.13
C GLY A 104 0.04 1.08 20.73
N LEU A 105 -0.20 1.38 19.46
CA LEU A 105 -0.18 2.74 18.93
C LEU A 105 -1.38 2.94 18.01
N VAL A 106 -2.07 4.07 18.19
CA VAL A 106 -3.01 4.60 17.20
C VAL A 106 -2.38 5.84 16.58
N GLU A 107 -2.15 5.78 15.28
CA GLU A 107 -1.68 6.88 14.45
C GLU A 107 -2.84 7.39 13.61
N VAL A 108 -3.00 8.72 13.56
CA VAL A 108 -3.92 9.40 12.64
C VAL A 108 -3.11 10.36 11.79
N SER A 109 -3.24 10.25 10.47
CA SER A 109 -2.62 11.15 9.50
C SER A 109 -3.67 11.75 8.57
N ARG A 110 -3.36 12.90 7.96
CA ARG A 110 -4.20 13.51 6.93
C ARG A 110 -3.76 13.01 5.55
N SER A 111 -4.72 12.78 4.67
CA SER A 111 -4.49 12.35 3.30
C SER A 111 -5.58 12.89 2.39
N SER A 112 -5.54 12.50 1.11
CA SER A 112 -6.63 12.75 0.17
C SER A 112 -7.04 11.45 -0.48
N MET A 113 -8.34 11.28 -0.71
CA MET A 113 -8.88 10.12 -1.41
C MET A 113 -9.56 10.55 -2.70
N LEU A 114 -9.54 9.67 -3.70
CA LEU A 114 -10.26 9.88 -4.95
C LEU A 114 -11.68 9.33 -4.80
N ARG A 115 -12.67 10.15 -5.13
CA ARG A 115 -14.09 9.76 -5.13
C ARG A 115 -14.68 9.87 -6.54
N PRO A 116 -15.51 8.90 -6.98
CA PRO A 116 -16.13 8.96 -8.30
C PRO A 116 -17.16 10.06 -8.49
N LEU A 117 -17.10 10.75 -9.64
CA LEU A 117 -18.11 11.73 -10.08
C LEU A 117 -19.08 11.15 -11.14
N ALA A 118 -18.61 10.31 -12.07
CA ALA A 118 -19.37 9.46 -13.02
C ALA A 118 -18.38 8.67 -13.92
N LYS A 119 -18.87 7.71 -14.75
CA LYS A 119 -18.03 6.85 -15.60
C LYS A 119 -17.12 7.66 -16.57
N PRO A 120 -15.79 7.47 -16.52
CA PRO A 120 -14.86 8.09 -17.46
C PRO A 120 -14.93 7.49 -18.86
N ASN A 121 -14.61 8.31 -19.86
CA ASN A 121 -14.13 7.90 -21.18
C ASN A 121 -13.06 8.91 -21.59
N ILE A 122 -11.77 8.59 -21.46
CA ILE A 122 -10.72 9.34 -22.18
C ILE A 122 -9.62 8.39 -22.67
N HIS A 123 -9.33 8.47 -23.97
CA HIS A 123 -8.10 7.95 -24.57
C HIS A 123 -7.01 9.03 -24.54
N ARG A 124 -5.81 8.74 -24.02
CA ARG A 124 -4.60 9.41 -24.50
C ARG A 124 -3.31 8.64 -24.18
N LYS A 125 -2.37 8.69 -25.14
CA LYS A 125 -0.97 8.24 -25.06
C LYS A 125 -0.17 9.13 -24.09
N ALA A 126 0.64 8.49 -23.25
CA ALA A 126 1.68 9.12 -22.46
C ALA A 126 2.88 9.51 -23.35
N ASP A 127 3.40 10.72 -23.13
CA ASP A 127 4.68 11.16 -23.67
C ASP A 127 5.80 10.45 -22.90
N LYS A 128 6.78 9.90 -23.64
CA LYS A 128 7.98 9.29 -23.05
C LYS A 128 8.90 10.39 -22.48
N GLU A 129 8.68 10.75 -21.23
CA GLU A 129 9.67 11.47 -20.44
C GLU A 129 10.62 10.50 -19.75
N THR A 130 11.91 10.86 -19.77
CA THR A 130 13.00 10.18 -19.07
C THR A 130 12.70 10.13 -17.56
N PRO A 131 13.06 9.03 -16.87
CA PRO A 131 12.75 8.88 -15.44
C PRO A 131 13.53 9.91 -14.63
N LEU A 132 12.81 10.90 -14.10
CA LEU A 132 13.31 11.78 -13.05
C LEU A 132 13.65 10.89 -11.84
N MET A 133 14.93 10.84 -11.47
CA MET A 133 15.34 10.14 -10.26
C MET A 133 14.68 10.80 -9.04
N LEU A 134 14.07 10.00 -8.19
CA LEU A 134 13.60 10.42 -6.87
C LEU A 134 14.79 10.97 -6.08
N THR A 135 14.71 12.21 -5.60
CA THR A 135 15.76 12.85 -4.80
C THR A 135 15.28 13.07 -3.37
N LYS A 136 16.20 13.40 -2.45
CA LYS A 136 15.84 13.76 -1.08
C LYS A 136 14.95 15.01 -1.10
N GLY A 137 13.83 14.97 -0.40
CA GLY A 137 12.90 16.10 -0.28
C GLY A 137 11.44 15.69 -0.47
N SER A 138 10.59 16.67 -0.77
CA SER A 138 9.14 16.47 -0.92
C SER A 138 8.80 15.50 -2.05
N ALA A 139 7.85 14.61 -1.77
CA ALA A 139 7.31 13.63 -2.69
C ALA A 139 5.85 13.34 -2.35
N ARG A 140 5.19 12.55 -3.18
CA ARG A 140 3.85 12.02 -2.93
C ARG A 140 3.90 10.51 -2.84
N LYS A 141 3.11 9.96 -1.93
CA LYS A 141 2.83 8.54 -1.80
C LYS A 141 1.43 8.26 -2.32
N LEU A 142 1.34 7.46 -3.37
CA LEU A 142 0.09 6.90 -3.90
C LEU A 142 -0.10 5.51 -3.32
N ILE A 143 -1.26 5.26 -2.72
CA ILE A 143 -1.65 3.97 -2.14
C ILE A 143 -2.94 3.52 -2.80
N ILE A 144 -2.94 2.31 -3.32
CA ILE A 144 -4.07 1.72 -4.04
C ILE A 144 -4.45 0.43 -3.33
N TYR A 145 -5.71 0.34 -2.90
CA TYR A 145 -6.30 -0.87 -2.35
C TYR A 145 -7.27 -1.44 -3.37
N VAL A 146 -7.02 -2.66 -3.82
CA VAL A 146 -7.91 -3.45 -4.68
C VAL A 146 -8.02 -4.85 -4.11
N SER A 147 -9.08 -5.58 -4.44
CA SER A 147 -9.14 -6.99 -4.06
C SER A 147 -8.31 -7.87 -5.00
N ASP A 148 -7.88 -9.04 -4.53
CA ASP A 148 -7.21 -10.04 -5.37
C ASP A 148 -8.11 -10.70 -6.43
N GLN A 149 -9.41 -10.44 -6.39
CA GLN A 149 -10.41 -10.85 -7.38
C GLN A 149 -10.75 -9.75 -8.40
N CYS A 150 -10.28 -8.52 -8.19
CA CYS A 150 -10.54 -7.43 -9.14
C CYS A 150 -9.82 -7.71 -10.47
N ILE A 151 -10.54 -7.59 -11.59
CA ILE A 151 -10.02 -7.86 -12.94
C ILE A 151 -10.01 -6.57 -13.77
N TRP A 152 -8.91 -6.35 -14.49
CA TRP A 152 -8.77 -5.30 -15.49
C TRP A 152 -8.34 -5.92 -16.81
N GLN A 153 -9.09 -5.70 -17.90
CA GLN A 153 -8.75 -6.20 -19.24
C GLN A 153 -8.32 -7.69 -19.28
N ASN A 154 -9.09 -8.57 -18.63
CA ASN A 154 -8.86 -10.02 -18.54
C ASN A 154 -7.61 -10.47 -17.74
N GLN A 155 -7.07 -9.62 -16.87
CA GLN A 155 -5.97 -9.97 -15.96
C GLN A 155 -6.24 -9.41 -14.55
N PRO A 156 -5.60 -9.92 -13.49
CA PRO A 156 -5.75 -9.36 -12.15
C PRO A 156 -5.37 -7.87 -12.13
N ALA A 157 -6.23 -7.04 -11.56
CA ALA A 157 -6.09 -5.59 -11.59
C ALA A 157 -4.80 -5.14 -10.89
N TYR A 158 -4.41 -5.78 -9.79
CA TYR A 158 -3.17 -5.45 -9.08
C TYR A 158 -1.92 -5.69 -9.97
N GLU A 159 -1.89 -6.77 -10.76
CA GLU A 159 -0.78 -7.03 -11.69
C GLU A 159 -0.78 -6.04 -12.87
N ALA A 160 -1.97 -5.68 -13.36
CA ALA A 160 -2.11 -4.69 -14.41
C ALA A 160 -1.58 -3.33 -13.93
N ILE A 161 -1.94 -2.91 -12.72
CA ILE A 161 -1.50 -1.66 -12.09
C ILE A 161 0.02 -1.64 -11.92
N ILE A 162 0.62 -2.71 -11.40
CA ILE A 162 2.08 -2.79 -11.24
C ILE A 162 2.79 -2.66 -12.58
N ARG A 163 2.32 -3.38 -13.62
CA ARG A 163 2.87 -3.24 -14.98
C ARG A 163 2.72 -1.83 -15.52
N PHE A 164 1.53 -1.25 -15.38
CA PHE A 164 1.27 0.12 -15.81
C PHE A 164 2.23 1.12 -15.16
N LEU A 165 2.41 1.06 -13.84
CA LEU A 165 3.31 1.95 -13.09
C LEU A 165 4.78 1.79 -13.53
N HIS A 166 5.20 0.54 -13.76
CA HIS A 166 6.52 0.22 -14.31
C HIS A 166 6.71 0.84 -15.70
N ASP A 167 5.76 0.64 -16.62
CA ASP A 167 5.85 1.10 -18.01
C ASP A 167 5.80 2.64 -18.13
N HIS A 168 5.23 3.32 -17.13
CA HIS A 168 5.20 4.78 -17.03
C HIS A 168 6.42 5.37 -16.27
N GLY A 169 7.38 4.51 -15.91
CA GLY A 169 8.66 4.92 -15.33
C GLY A 169 8.54 5.53 -13.94
N CYS A 170 7.64 5.01 -13.10
CA CYS A 170 7.62 5.36 -11.68
C CYS A 170 8.92 4.88 -11.00
N ALA A 171 9.38 5.60 -9.98
CA ALA A 171 10.63 5.33 -9.27
C ALA A 171 10.67 3.94 -8.61
N GLY A 172 9.50 3.39 -8.29
CA GLY A 172 9.29 2.04 -7.78
C GLY A 172 7.86 1.86 -7.29
N ALA A 173 7.41 0.61 -7.21
CA ALA A 173 6.12 0.24 -6.63
C ALA A 173 6.28 -1.01 -5.77
N THR A 174 5.58 -1.07 -4.65
CA THR A 174 5.55 -2.26 -3.77
C THR A 174 4.12 -2.74 -3.64
N MET A 175 3.90 -4.04 -3.80
CA MET A 175 2.60 -4.68 -3.58
C MET A 175 2.67 -5.59 -2.36
N THR A 176 1.72 -5.44 -1.44
CA THR A 176 1.58 -6.25 -0.23
C THR A 176 0.19 -6.88 -0.20
N LYS A 177 0.13 -8.18 0.08
CA LYS A 177 -1.12 -8.91 0.31
C LYS A 177 -1.51 -8.82 1.78
N ALA A 178 -2.74 -8.40 2.06
CA ALA A 178 -3.28 -8.33 3.41
C ALA A 178 -3.75 -9.70 3.91
N VAL A 179 -3.89 -9.84 5.24
CA VAL A 179 -4.40 -11.07 5.88
C VAL A 179 -5.90 -11.00 6.16
N ALA A 180 -6.47 -9.79 6.25
CA ALA A 180 -7.90 -9.57 6.36
C ALA A 180 -8.27 -8.16 5.91
N GLY A 181 -9.56 -7.91 5.72
CA GLY A 181 -10.11 -6.57 5.51
C GLY A 181 -11.53 -6.57 4.98
N PHE A 182 -12.12 -5.38 4.88
CA PHE A 182 -13.41 -5.14 4.24
C PHE A 182 -13.40 -3.81 3.48
N GLY A 183 -14.20 -3.72 2.42
CA GLY A 183 -14.40 -2.50 1.63
C GLY A 183 -15.86 -2.06 1.61
N ALA A 184 -16.23 -1.20 0.65
CA ALA A 184 -17.56 -0.57 0.56
C ALA A 184 -18.73 -1.56 0.49
N GLY A 185 -18.52 -2.80 0.05
CA GLY A 185 -19.51 -3.87 0.08
C GLY A 185 -19.77 -4.50 1.46
N GLY A 186 -18.99 -4.15 2.48
CA GLY A 186 -19.17 -4.58 3.87
C GLY A 186 -18.93 -6.07 4.14
N GLN A 187 -18.46 -6.84 3.16
CA GLN A 187 -18.14 -8.26 3.32
C GLN A 187 -16.78 -8.40 4.00
N TYR A 188 -16.73 -9.28 5.00
CA TYR A 188 -15.54 -9.58 5.78
C TYR A 188 -14.69 -10.62 5.05
N HIS A 189 -13.42 -10.31 4.83
CA HIS A 189 -12.47 -11.25 4.23
C HIS A 189 -11.32 -11.49 5.20
N THR A 190 -11.00 -12.75 5.46
CA THR A 190 -9.93 -13.16 6.36
C THR A 190 -9.26 -14.40 5.80
N ALA A 191 -7.94 -14.48 5.90
CA ALA A 191 -7.19 -15.70 5.65
C ALA A 191 -7.44 -16.69 6.81
N LYS A 192 -8.62 -17.32 6.88
CA LYS A 192 -8.82 -18.47 7.76
C LYS A 192 -8.29 -19.71 7.04
N LEU A 193 -7.54 -20.55 7.75
CA LEU A 193 -6.88 -21.79 7.28
C LEU A 193 -7.78 -22.78 6.49
N PHE A 194 -9.11 -22.56 6.45
CA PHE A 194 -10.10 -23.44 5.83
C PHE A 194 -11.07 -22.75 4.85
N GLN A 195 -10.87 -21.47 4.47
CA GLN A 195 -11.70 -20.82 3.45
C GLN A 195 -10.89 -20.60 2.17
N LEU A 196 -11.21 -21.38 1.13
CA LEU A 196 -10.45 -21.47 -0.13
C LEU A 196 -10.76 -20.35 -1.15
N ARG A 197 -11.41 -19.26 -0.73
CA ARG A 197 -11.78 -18.14 -1.62
C ARG A 197 -11.76 -16.82 -0.87
N ASP A 198 -10.58 -16.38 -0.48
CA ASP A 198 -10.46 -15.11 0.24
C ASP A 198 -10.29 -13.96 -0.75
N ASN A 199 -11.28 -13.06 -0.79
CA ASN A 199 -11.26 -11.79 -1.51
C ASN A 199 -10.37 -10.79 -0.75
N LEU A 200 -9.06 -11.07 -0.68
CA LEU A 200 -8.15 -10.35 0.20
C LEU A 200 -7.72 -9.00 -0.40
N PRO A 201 -7.57 -7.96 0.43
CA PRO A 201 -7.02 -6.70 -0.03
C PRO A 201 -5.56 -6.83 -0.50
N MET A 202 -5.29 -6.28 -1.68
CA MET A 202 -3.97 -6.05 -2.25
C MET A 202 -3.68 -4.55 -2.14
N ARG A 203 -2.59 -4.20 -1.45
CA ARG A 203 -2.16 -2.82 -1.26
C ARG A 203 -0.93 -2.54 -2.11
N ILE A 204 -1.04 -1.59 -3.02
CA ILE A 204 0.06 -1.14 -3.87
C ILE A 204 0.48 0.25 -3.41
N GLU A 205 1.77 0.43 -3.10
CA GLU A 205 2.37 1.71 -2.73
C GLU A 205 3.36 2.18 -3.79
N VAL A 206 3.28 3.46 -4.14
CA VAL A 206 4.21 4.16 -5.03
C VAL A 206 4.63 5.45 -4.34
N ILE A 207 5.94 5.74 -4.30
CA ILE A 207 6.45 7.03 -3.83
C ILE A 207 7.17 7.68 -5.01
N ASP A 208 6.65 8.81 -5.47
CA ASP A 208 7.22 9.55 -6.60
C ASP A 208 7.09 11.08 -6.41
N THR A 209 7.67 11.84 -7.33
CA THR A 209 7.42 13.26 -7.48
C THR A 209 5.92 13.53 -7.65
N GLN A 210 5.46 14.69 -7.18
CA GLN A 210 4.07 15.10 -7.37
C GLN A 210 3.64 15.05 -8.85
N HIS A 211 4.48 15.55 -9.76
CA HIS A 211 4.22 15.54 -11.20
C HIS A 211 3.98 14.11 -11.73
N LYS A 212 4.80 13.14 -11.31
CA LYS A 212 4.64 11.75 -11.77
C LYS A 212 3.37 11.10 -11.23
N ILE A 213 3.06 11.31 -9.94
CA ILE A 213 1.81 10.82 -9.35
C ILE A 213 0.60 11.42 -10.07
N ASP A 214 0.59 12.74 -10.28
CA ASP A 214 -0.52 13.44 -10.94
C ASP A 214 -0.71 12.96 -12.40
N ALA A 215 0.36 12.57 -13.09
CA ALA A 215 0.31 12.03 -14.45
C ALA A 215 -0.30 10.62 -14.53
N VAL A 216 -0.05 9.75 -13.54
CA VAL A 216 -0.55 8.36 -13.55
C VAL A 216 -1.95 8.22 -12.96
N LEU A 217 -2.36 9.15 -12.09
CA LEU A 217 -3.63 9.11 -11.35
C LEU A 217 -4.87 8.87 -12.24
N PRO A 218 -5.05 9.55 -13.39
CA PRO A 218 -6.24 9.33 -14.23
C PRO A 218 -6.38 7.89 -14.71
N SER A 219 -5.30 7.25 -15.16
CA SER A 219 -5.33 5.86 -15.61
C SER A 219 -5.49 4.88 -14.46
N ILE A 220 -4.82 5.12 -13.33
CA ILE A 220 -5.01 4.31 -12.12
C ILE A 220 -6.47 4.35 -11.66
N TYR A 221 -7.07 5.53 -11.69
CA TYR A 221 -8.47 5.71 -11.35
C TYR A 221 -9.40 4.88 -12.26
N GLU A 222 -9.12 4.78 -13.56
CA GLU A 222 -9.89 3.90 -14.46
C GLU A 222 -9.69 2.42 -14.15
N MET A 223 -8.47 2.02 -13.80
CA MET A 223 -8.10 0.63 -13.52
C MET A 223 -8.73 0.08 -12.23
N VAL A 224 -9.05 0.96 -11.29
CA VAL A 224 -9.66 0.62 -10.00
C VAL A 224 -11.17 0.76 -10.09
N SER A 225 -11.85 -0.34 -10.42
CA SER A 225 -13.32 -0.38 -10.51
C SER A 225 -14.01 -0.53 -9.16
N ASP A 226 -13.37 -1.23 -8.22
CA ASP A 226 -13.78 -1.40 -6.83
C ASP A 226 -12.53 -1.40 -5.94
N GLY A 227 -12.46 -0.44 -5.02
CA GLY A 227 -11.27 -0.20 -4.23
C GLY A 227 -11.18 1.22 -3.68
N LEU A 228 -10.00 1.54 -3.13
CA LEU A 228 -9.68 2.87 -2.61
C LEU A 228 -8.36 3.34 -3.20
N ILE A 229 -8.31 4.59 -3.65
CA ILE A 229 -7.08 5.27 -4.04
C ILE A 229 -6.85 6.43 -3.07
N GLU A 230 -5.68 6.43 -2.43
CA GLU A 230 -5.24 7.42 -1.46
C GLU A 230 -3.94 8.08 -1.95
N VAL A 231 -3.82 9.39 -1.72
CA VAL A 231 -2.59 10.15 -1.93
C VAL A 231 -2.19 10.84 -0.63
N GLN A 232 -0.91 10.77 -0.29
CA GLN A 232 -0.31 11.42 0.89
C GLN A 232 0.91 12.24 0.47
N ASP A 233 1.09 13.42 1.06
CA ASP A 233 2.37 14.12 0.98
C ASP A 233 3.39 13.40 1.89
N THR A 234 4.62 13.24 1.43
CA THR A 234 5.69 12.53 2.15
C THR A 234 7.05 13.16 1.88
N GLU A 235 8.05 12.84 2.71
CA GLU A 235 9.43 13.26 2.49
C GLU A 235 10.32 12.05 2.21
N VAL A 236 11.06 12.11 1.11
CA VAL A 236 12.13 11.16 0.80
C VAL A 236 13.36 11.57 1.57
N ILE A 237 13.74 10.78 2.56
CA ILE A 237 14.97 11.03 3.35
C ILE A 237 16.20 10.51 2.62
N LYS A 238 16.09 9.34 1.98
CA LYS A 238 17.17 8.66 1.27
C LYS A 238 16.60 7.76 0.18
N TYR A 239 17.14 7.88 -1.02
CA TYR A 239 16.89 6.96 -2.12
C TYR A 239 18.19 6.22 -2.44
N VAL A 240 18.14 4.87 -2.44
CA VAL A 240 19.29 4.02 -2.78
C VAL A 240 18.94 3.27 -4.04
N SER A 241 19.46 3.72 -5.18
CA SER A 241 19.49 2.88 -6.37
C SER A 241 20.64 1.89 -6.21
N ARG A 242 20.36 0.60 -6.34
CA ARG A 242 21.43 -0.38 -6.54
C ARG A 242 22.08 0.01 -7.86
N ARG A 243 23.32 0.54 -7.85
CA ARG A 243 24.13 0.55 -9.07
C ARG A 243 24.14 -0.89 -9.52
N THR A 244 23.49 -1.19 -10.65
CA THR A 244 23.91 -2.37 -11.42
C THR A 244 25.39 -2.16 -11.61
N SER A 245 26.21 -3.03 -11.04
CA SER A 245 27.64 -3.05 -11.33
C SER A 245 27.74 -3.10 -12.86
N GLU A 246 28.10 -1.97 -13.48
CA GLU A 246 28.76 -2.02 -14.77
C GLU A 246 29.86 -3.05 -14.58
N LYS A 247 29.82 -4.09 -15.43
CA LYS A 247 30.74 -5.22 -15.45
C LYS A 247 32.09 -4.80 -14.92
N ASP A 248 32.47 -5.33 -13.76
CA ASP A 248 33.82 -5.20 -13.24
C ASP A 248 34.76 -5.87 -14.26
N PRO A 249 35.56 -5.12 -15.04
CA PRO A 249 36.42 -5.71 -16.06
C PRO A 249 37.54 -6.55 -15.41
N ASP A 250 37.79 -6.35 -14.12
CA ASP A 250 38.91 -6.96 -13.40
C ASP A 250 38.63 -8.38 -12.86
N LEU A 251 37.40 -8.90 -13.03
CA LEU A 251 37.07 -10.29 -12.69
C LEU A 251 37.20 -11.28 -13.86
N MET A 252 37.76 -10.87 -15.00
CA MET A 252 38.09 -11.77 -16.12
C MET A 252 39.59 -12.03 -16.34
N THR A 253 40.49 -11.50 -15.50
CA THR A 253 41.95 -11.68 -15.71
C THR A 253 42.59 -12.84 -14.92
N GLU A 254 41.83 -13.62 -14.14
CA GLU A 254 42.39 -14.78 -13.41
C GLU A 254 41.86 -16.15 -13.87
N ALA A 255 41.20 -16.22 -15.03
CA ALA A 255 40.69 -17.48 -15.59
C ALA A 255 41.33 -17.91 -16.93
N SER A 256 42.47 -17.33 -17.32
CA SER A 256 43.19 -17.73 -18.55
C SER A 256 44.61 -18.31 -18.35
N ASP A 257 45.19 -18.27 -17.14
CA ASP A 257 46.59 -18.72 -16.91
C ASP A 257 46.74 -20.09 -16.20
N ARG A 258 45.73 -20.96 -16.25
CA ARG A 258 45.83 -22.36 -15.76
C ARG A 258 45.57 -23.44 -16.82
N LYS A 259 46.00 -23.20 -18.06
CA LYS A 259 46.15 -24.27 -19.06
C LYS A 259 47.46 -24.12 -19.82
N SER A 260 48.58 -24.49 -19.21
CA SER A 260 49.81 -24.90 -19.92
C SER A 260 50.98 -25.21 -18.96
N VAL A 261 50.81 -26.08 -17.97
CA VAL A 261 51.94 -26.91 -17.47
C VAL A 261 51.37 -28.19 -16.90
N GLU A 262 51.44 -29.28 -17.68
CA GLU A 262 51.76 -30.63 -17.23
C GLU A 262 51.88 -31.50 -18.49
N GLU A 263 53.14 -31.71 -18.88
CA GLU A 263 53.61 -32.93 -19.56
C GLU A 263 53.50 -34.12 -18.61
#